data_AF-A0A356TQQ4-F1
#
_entry.id   AF-A0A356TQQ4-F1
#
_cell.length_a   1.000
_cell.length_b   1.000
_cell.length_c   1.000
_cell.angle_alpha   90.00
_cell.angle_beta   90.00
_cell.angle_gamma   90.00
#
_symmetry.space_group_name_H-M   'P 1'
#
loop_
_entity.id
_entity.type
_entity.pdbx_description
1 polymer ?
#
loop_
_entity_poly.entity_id
_entity_poly.type
_entity_poly.pdbx_seq_one_letter_code
_entity_poly.pdbx_strand_id
1 'polypeptide(L)'
;MCGDGVTNMAAGEACDDAGESAGCDADCSLPMCGDGVTNMTAGEACDDAGESPTCNMDCSAAMCGDGVLNVMAGEVCDEAGETATCDVDCSAPACGDGVLNVSAGEACDDGGESMLCDADCTESECGDGTQNPTAGESCDDGNTISGDGCSALCVSEACGNSVVDEGESCDDGGASETCDEDCTEAVCGDGVRNDLAGEDCDDAGESEACDDDCTEATCGDGLVNATAGEECDDGNTVSGDGCSSACVPDGVDGGTVDGGSADGGGLADAGPADASVTGRPSGSGCSCSVGAPRASLAPLGLPLGLFLLWVARRRRRAAR
;
A
#
# COMPACT_ATOMS: atom_id res chain seq x y z
N MET A 1 23.72 47.11 -62.42
CA MET A 1 22.92 45.90 -62.71
C MET A 1 23.36 44.99 -61.62
N CYS A 2 22.49 44.59 -60.70
CA CYS A 2 22.93 43.93 -59.49
C CYS A 2 23.92 42.78 -59.76
N GLY A 3 25.08 42.83 -59.11
CA GLY A 3 26.16 41.86 -59.24
C GLY A 3 27.24 42.24 -60.26
N ASP A 4 27.31 43.49 -60.72
CA ASP A 4 28.34 43.96 -61.65
C ASP A 4 29.56 44.61 -60.94
N GLY A 5 29.54 44.66 -59.61
CA GLY A 5 30.58 45.22 -58.76
C GLY A 5 30.58 46.74 -58.69
N VAL A 6 29.50 47.39 -59.17
CA VAL A 6 29.37 48.85 -59.17
C VAL A 6 27.99 49.27 -58.66
N THR A 7 27.96 49.87 -57.47
CA THR A 7 26.73 50.39 -56.86
C THR A 7 26.04 51.44 -57.74
N ASN A 8 24.81 51.18 -58.17
CA ASN A 8 23.98 52.10 -58.93
C ASN A 8 22.69 52.48 -58.19
N MET A 9 22.77 53.54 -57.38
CA MET A 9 21.62 54.05 -56.61
C MET A 9 20.43 54.46 -57.47
N ALA A 10 20.64 54.88 -58.72
CA ALA A 10 19.53 55.25 -59.61
C ALA A 10 18.74 54.02 -60.11
N ALA A 11 19.32 52.83 -60.01
CA ALA A 11 18.68 51.55 -60.29
C ALA A 11 18.10 50.88 -59.03
N GLY A 12 18.26 51.50 -57.85
CA GLY A 12 17.75 50.99 -56.57
C GLY A 12 18.72 50.10 -55.78
N GLU A 13 19.97 49.96 -56.22
CA GLU A 13 20.99 49.15 -55.51
C GLU A 13 21.47 49.89 -54.25
N ALA A 14 21.46 49.20 -53.10
CA ALA A 14 22.00 49.70 -51.84
C ALA A 14 23.48 49.35 -51.65
N CYS A 15 23.93 48.26 -52.27
CA CYS A 15 25.30 47.77 -52.35
C CYS A 15 25.51 47.02 -53.69
N ASP A 16 26.75 46.69 -54.06
CA ASP A 16 27.06 45.77 -55.17
C ASP A 16 28.52 45.32 -55.08
N ASP A 17 28.74 44.12 -54.50
CA ASP A 17 30.06 43.52 -54.32
C ASP A 17 30.38 42.44 -55.37
N ALA A 18 29.74 42.51 -56.55
CA ALA A 18 29.82 41.50 -57.60
C ALA A 18 29.30 40.10 -57.16
N GLY A 19 28.28 40.11 -56.31
CA GLY A 19 27.64 38.92 -55.71
C GLY A 19 27.34 39.12 -54.22
N GLU A 20 26.85 38.06 -53.58
CA GLU A 20 26.63 38.04 -52.13
C GLU A 20 27.96 38.19 -51.37
N SER A 21 27.98 39.05 -50.36
CA SER A 21 29.10 39.32 -49.47
C SER A 21 28.59 39.58 -48.06
N ALA A 22 29.50 39.69 -47.09
CA ALA A 22 29.15 40.06 -45.71
C ALA A 22 28.50 41.45 -45.58
N GLY A 23 28.52 42.28 -46.62
CA GLY A 23 27.91 43.60 -46.64
C GLY A 23 26.92 43.82 -47.78
N CYS A 24 26.58 42.77 -48.54
CA CYS A 24 25.68 42.89 -49.68
C CYS A 24 24.95 41.59 -49.99
N ASP A 25 23.64 41.66 -50.18
CA ASP A 25 22.83 40.51 -50.57
C ASP A 25 22.92 40.21 -52.07
N ALA A 26 22.49 39.01 -52.44
CA ALA A 26 22.48 38.57 -53.83
C ALA A 26 21.56 39.40 -54.75
N ASP A 27 20.58 40.12 -54.18
CA ASP A 27 19.68 41.04 -54.89
C ASP A 27 20.07 42.53 -54.71
N CYS A 28 21.24 42.80 -54.12
CA CYS A 28 21.82 44.12 -53.90
C CYS A 28 21.08 45.00 -52.87
N SER A 29 20.33 44.37 -51.94
CA SER A 29 20.01 44.96 -50.64
C SER A 29 21.17 44.83 -49.66
N LEU A 30 21.09 45.59 -48.56
CA LEU A 30 22.04 45.43 -47.45
C LEU A 30 21.56 44.27 -46.58
N PRO A 31 22.45 43.34 -46.18
CA PRO A 31 22.08 42.20 -45.37
C PRO A 31 21.49 42.68 -44.05
N MET A 32 20.23 42.31 -43.83
CA MET A 32 19.51 42.61 -42.61
C MET A 32 18.60 41.45 -42.23
N CYS A 33 18.90 40.84 -41.09
CA CYS A 33 18.03 39.86 -40.48
C CYS A 33 16.54 40.28 -40.47
N GLY A 34 15.71 39.48 -41.14
CA GLY A 34 14.26 39.67 -41.26
C GLY A 34 13.84 40.45 -42.52
N ASP A 35 14.70 40.60 -43.52
CA ASP A 35 14.34 41.23 -44.80
C ASP A 35 13.83 40.24 -45.87
N GLY A 36 13.86 38.94 -45.57
CA GLY A 36 13.42 37.85 -46.45
C GLY A 36 14.50 37.37 -47.41
N VAL A 37 15.75 37.82 -47.27
CA VAL A 37 16.89 37.43 -48.08
C VAL A 37 17.95 36.79 -47.19
N THR A 38 18.31 35.54 -47.47
CA THR A 38 19.32 34.84 -46.67
C THR A 38 20.73 35.19 -47.11
N ASN A 39 21.55 35.72 -46.20
CA ASN A 39 22.96 35.98 -46.43
C ASN A 39 23.87 35.24 -45.44
N MET A 40 24.31 34.04 -45.83
CA MET A 40 25.19 33.22 -45.00
C MET A 40 26.56 33.87 -44.78
N THR A 41 27.00 34.73 -45.70
CA THR A 41 28.28 35.42 -45.61
C THR A 41 28.24 36.56 -44.58
N ALA A 42 27.06 37.16 -44.36
CA ALA A 42 26.79 38.14 -43.32
C ALA A 42 26.46 37.50 -41.96
N GLY A 43 26.22 36.18 -41.92
CA GLY A 43 26.00 35.41 -40.70
C GLY A 43 24.54 34.99 -40.47
N GLU A 44 23.66 35.15 -41.46
CA GLU A 44 22.27 34.72 -41.39
C GLU A 44 22.18 33.23 -41.76
N ALA A 45 21.69 32.41 -40.82
CA ALA A 45 21.42 31.00 -41.06
C ALA A 45 20.07 30.77 -41.75
N CYS A 46 19.16 31.71 -41.58
CA CYS A 46 17.81 31.77 -42.15
C CYS A 46 17.36 33.25 -42.22
N ASP A 47 16.35 33.54 -43.03
CA ASP A 47 15.75 34.88 -43.09
C ASP A 47 14.31 34.78 -43.64
N ASP A 48 13.37 34.44 -42.75
CA ASP A 48 11.97 34.23 -43.10
C ASP A 48 11.12 35.52 -42.96
N ALA A 49 11.76 36.68 -43.06
CA ALA A 49 11.15 37.98 -42.80
C ALA A 49 10.55 38.13 -41.37
N GLY A 50 11.22 37.52 -40.40
CA GLY A 50 10.84 37.48 -38.99
C GLY A 50 10.99 36.08 -38.37
N GLU A 51 10.51 35.93 -37.13
CA GLU A 51 10.46 34.64 -36.45
C GLU A 51 9.52 33.68 -37.19
N SER A 52 9.97 32.44 -37.36
CA SER A 52 9.24 31.35 -38.02
C SER A 52 9.55 30.02 -37.31
N PRO A 53 8.83 28.93 -37.63
CA PRO A 53 9.13 27.60 -37.08
C PRO A 53 10.55 27.07 -37.39
N THR A 54 11.28 27.73 -38.29
CA THR A 54 12.64 27.35 -38.69
C THR A 54 13.66 28.46 -38.48
N CYS A 55 13.23 29.65 -38.07
CA CYS A 55 14.09 30.82 -37.99
C CYS A 55 13.81 31.66 -36.74
N ASN A 56 14.85 31.94 -35.99
CA ASN A 56 14.81 32.82 -34.83
C ASN A 56 14.79 34.28 -35.26
N MET A 57 14.39 35.17 -34.35
CA MET A 57 14.34 36.61 -34.61
C MET A 57 15.73 37.25 -34.85
N ASP A 58 16.81 36.56 -34.46
CA ASP A 58 18.19 36.97 -34.73
C ASP A 58 18.80 36.28 -35.95
N CYS A 59 17.97 35.59 -36.76
CA CYS A 59 18.36 34.87 -37.97
C CYS A 59 19.34 33.71 -37.73
N SER A 60 19.39 33.21 -36.50
CA SER A 60 19.83 31.85 -36.22
C SER A 60 18.72 30.85 -36.54
N ALA A 61 19.10 29.60 -36.87
CA ALA A 61 18.13 28.56 -37.15
C ALA A 61 17.44 28.13 -35.85
N ALA A 62 16.11 28.04 -35.86
CA ALA A 62 15.33 27.66 -34.68
C ALA A 62 15.66 26.23 -34.24
N MET A 63 16.24 26.08 -33.06
CA MET A 63 16.63 24.80 -32.49
C MET A 63 16.55 24.83 -30.97
N CYS A 64 15.77 23.91 -30.41
CA CYS A 64 15.78 23.69 -28.97
C CYS A 64 17.19 23.49 -28.40
N GLY A 65 17.53 24.30 -27.40
CA GLY A 65 18.80 24.30 -26.70
C GLY A 65 19.84 25.24 -27.31
N ASP A 66 19.47 26.16 -28.20
CA ASP A 66 20.37 27.18 -28.77
C ASP A 66 20.46 28.46 -27.92
N GLY A 67 19.62 28.59 -26.89
CA GLY A 67 19.54 29.75 -25.99
C GLY A 67 18.65 30.88 -26.51
N VAL A 68 17.87 30.65 -27.56
CA VAL A 68 16.99 31.62 -28.21
C VAL A 68 15.58 31.05 -28.31
N LEU A 69 14.70 31.50 -27.41
CA LEU A 69 13.29 31.08 -27.42
C LEU A 69 12.59 31.39 -28.75
N ASN A 70 12.07 30.35 -29.40
CA ASN A 70 11.24 30.43 -30.59
C ASN A 70 9.86 29.79 -30.37
N VAL A 71 8.87 30.65 -30.10
CA VAL A 71 7.50 30.18 -29.83
C VAL A 71 6.81 29.67 -31.08
N MET A 72 7.25 30.08 -32.28
CA MET A 72 6.72 29.58 -33.54
C MET A 72 7.23 28.17 -33.89
N ALA A 73 8.41 27.80 -33.41
CA ALA A 73 8.97 26.45 -33.51
C ALA A 73 8.38 25.49 -32.46
N GLY A 74 7.66 26.02 -31.47
CA GLY A 74 6.98 25.25 -30.42
C GLY A 74 7.74 25.19 -29.10
N GLU A 75 8.79 25.99 -28.94
CA GLU A 75 9.56 26.08 -27.71
C GLU A 75 8.79 26.88 -26.66
N VAL A 76 8.71 26.35 -25.44
CA VAL A 76 8.12 27.04 -24.29
C VAL A 76 9.20 27.80 -23.51
N CYS A 77 10.41 27.28 -23.54
CA CYS A 77 11.64 27.83 -22.97
C CYS A 77 12.81 27.47 -23.89
N ASP A 78 13.92 28.22 -23.81
CA ASP A 78 15.19 27.79 -24.40
C ASP A 78 16.35 28.46 -23.67
N GLU A 79 16.87 27.75 -22.67
CA GLU A 79 17.96 28.23 -21.81
C GLU A 79 19.31 27.58 -22.15
N ALA A 80 19.47 27.13 -23.40
CA ALA A 80 20.64 26.39 -23.87
C ALA A 80 20.87 25.06 -23.13
N GLY A 81 19.78 24.34 -22.88
CA GLY A 81 19.73 23.04 -22.20
C GLY A 81 18.82 23.04 -20.97
N GLU A 82 18.89 21.96 -20.19
CA GLU A 82 18.06 21.79 -19.01
C GLU A 82 18.40 22.77 -17.89
N THR A 83 17.36 23.40 -17.34
CA THR A 83 17.40 24.26 -16.16
C THR A 83 16.22 23.94 -15.25
N ALA A 84 16.15 24.59 -14.09
CA ALA A 84 15.01 24.44 -13.17
C ALA A 84 13.66 24.92 -13.76
N THR A 85 13.70 25.55 -14.93
CA THR A 85 12.54 26.13 -15.63
C THR A 85 12.41 25.66 -17.07
N CYS A 86 13.28 24.75 -17.53
CA CYS A 86 13.30 24.29 -18.91
C CYS A 86 13.81 22.86 -19.04
N ASP A 87 13.11 22.05 -19.81
CA ASP A 87 13.50 20.68 -20.13
C ASP A 87 14.45 20.61 -21.33
N VAL A 88 15.05 19.43 -21.55
CA VAL A 88 15.99 19.21 -22.66
C VAL A 88 15.34 19.34 -24.03
N ASP A 89 14.03 19.12 -24.12
CA ASP A 89 13.24 19.25 -25.35
C ASP A 89 12.44 20.56 -25.40
N CYS A 90 12.77 21.52 -24.54
CA CYS A 90 12.22 22.87 -24.51
C CYS A 90 10.72 22.94 -24.13
N SER A 91 10.22 21.90 -23.45
CA SER A 91 9.02 21.99 -22.63
C SER A 91 9.30 22.62 -21.27
N ALA A 92 8.22 23.00 -20.58
CA ALA A 92 8.31 23.45 -19.21
C ALA A 92 8.30 22.23 -18.28
N PRO A 93 9.21 22.15 -17.30
CA PRO A 93 9.33 21.00 -16.41
C PRO A 93 8.03 20.77 -15.67
N ALA A 94 7.52 19.55 -15.76
CA ALA A 94 6.34 19.13 -15.04
C ALA A 94 6.38 17.65 -14.70
N CYS A 95 6.34 17.35 -13.40
CA CYS A 95 6.19 15.99 -12.93
C CYS A 95 5.05 15.22 -13.64
N GLY A 96 5.43 14.11 -14.26
CA GLY A 96 4.58 13.19 -15.00
C GLY A 96 4.47 13.50 -16.50
N ASP A 97 5.33 14.34 -17.06
CA ASP A 97 5.37 14.63 -18.50
C ASP A 97 6.28 13.67 -19.30
N GLY A 98 7.03 12.81 -18.61
CA GLY A 98 7.94 11.82 -19.17
C GLY A 98 9.34 12.35 -19.46
N VAL A 99 9.68 13.56 -18.99
CA VAL A 99 10.99 14.20 -19.17
C VAL A 99 11.61 14.49 -17.81
N LEU A 100 12.58 13.67 -17.40
CA LEU A 100 13.26 13.85 -16.11
C LEU A 100 14.06 15.16 -16.05
N ASN A 101 13.63 16.08 -15.19
CA ASN A 101 14.33 17.32 -14.90
C ASN A 101 14.83 17.41 -13.43
N VAL A 102 16.06 16.91 -13.24
CA VAL A 102 16.74 16.95 -11.92
C VAL A 102 17.02 18.37 -11.41
N SER A 103 17.06 19.37 -12.31
CA SER A 103 17.27 20.77 -11.93
C SER A 103 16.00 21.43 -11.40
N ALA A 104 14.84 20.96 -11.88
CA ALA A 104 13.51 21.36 -11.41
C ALA A 104 13.10 20.64 -10.11
N GLY A 105 13.78 19.54 -9.78
CA GLY A 105 13.62 18.82 -8.50
C GLY A 105 13.03 17.43 -8.64
N GLU A 106 12.89 16.91 -9.86
CA GLU A 106 12.39 15.57 -10.13
C GLU A 106 13.50 14.53 -9.88
N ALA A 107 13.19 13.47 -9.14
CA ALA A 107 14.08 12.33 -8.96
C ALA A 107 13.87 11.27 -10.06
N CYS A 108 12.65 11.20 -10.57
CA CYS A 108 12.19 10.33 -11.66
C CYS A 108 11.10 11.06 -12.46
N ASP A 109 10.88 10.65 -13.71
CA ASP A 109 9.68 11.05 -14.45
C ASP A 109 9.37 10.00 -15.53
N ASP A 110 8.52 9.04 -15.18
CA ASP A 110 8.11 7.96 -16.08
C ASP A 110 6.80 8.29 -16.84
N GLY A 111 6.38 9.56 -16.87
CA GLY A 111 5.09 9.97 -17.39
C GLY A 111 3.92 9.73 -16.42
N GLY A 112 4.24 9.70 -15.13
CA GLY A 112 3.33 9.44 -14.01
C GLY A 112 3.88 8.37 -13.06
N GLU A 113 2.99 7.90 -12.17
CA GLU A 113 3.31 6.87 -11.18
C GLU A 113 3.73 5.55 -11.83
N SER A 114 4.82 4.96 -11.32
CA SER A 114 5.45 3.75 -11.82
C SER A 114 5.99 2.89 -10.65
N MET A 115 6.49 1.69 -10.94
CA MET A 115 7.11 0.83 -9.92
C MET A 115 8.36 1.43 -9.26
N LEU A 116 8.91 2.52 -9.80
CA LEU A 116 10.13 3.18 -9.32
C LEU A 116 9.94 4.70 -9.13
N CYS A 117 8.73 5.20 -9.35
CA CYS A 117 8.46 6.63 -9.40
C CYS A 117 7.09 6.95 -8.84
N ASP A 118 7.02 7.90 -7.92
CA ASP A 118 5.77 8.32 -7.32
C ASP A 118 5.06 9.36 -8.16
N ALA A 119 3.80 9.61 -7.82
CA ALA A 119 2.97 10.60 -8.49
C ALA A 119 3.47 12.05 -8.34
N ASP A 120 4.35 12.32 -7.38
CA ASP A 120 5.03 13.61 -7.17
C ASP A 120 6.51 13.59 -7.58
N CYS A 121 6.92 12.57 -8.35
CA CYS A 121 8.25 12.45 -8.95
C CYS A 121 9.38 12.27 -7.94
N THR A 122 9.06 11.71 -6.76
CA THR A 122 10.02 11.09 -5.86
C THR A 122 10.27 9.62 -6.24
N GLU A 123 11.40 9.08 -5.79
CA GLU A 123 11.67 7.64 -5.95
C GLU A 123 10.74 6.86 -5.03
N SER A 124 10.05 5.86 -5.58
CA SER A 124 9.09 5.07 -4.80
C SER A 124 9.77 4.24 -3.73
N GLU A 125 9.53 4.54 -2.46
CA GLU A 125 9.99 3.76 -1.32
C GLU A 125 8.95 3.70 -0.21
N CYS A 126 8.59 2.48 0.22
CA CYS A 126 7.70 2.33 1.37
C CYS A 126 8.19 3.12 2.60
N GLY A 127 7.32 3.99 3.10
CA GLY A 127 7.55 4.89 4.22
C GLY A 127 8.12 6.25 3.82
N ASP A 128 8.02 6.66 2.56
CA ASP A 128 8.47 7.98 2.08
C ASP A 128 7.41 9.09 2.24
N GLY A 129 6.18 8.73 2.60
CA GLY A 129 5.05 9.62 2.78
C GLY A 129 4.10 9.70 1.58
N THR A 130 4.39 8.96 0.50
CA THR A 130 3.62 8.95 -0.74
C THR A 130 3.22 7.52 -1.09
N GLN A 131 1.92 7.23 -1.04
CA GLN A 131 1.40 5.93 -1.43
C GLN A 131 1.58 5.67 -2.94
N ASN A 132 2.24 4.58 -3.30
CA ASN A 132 2.42 4.13 -4.68
C ASN A 132 1.78 2.75 -4.97
N PRO A 133 0.49 2.72 -5.38
CA PRO A 133 -0.20 1.48 -5.73
C PRO A 133 0.46 0.71 -6.89
N THR A 134 1.14 1.39 -7.80
CA THR A 134 1.83 0.77 -8.95
C THR A 134 3.08 0.00 -8.51
N ALA A 135 3.77 0.47 -7.47
CA ALA A 135 4.85 -0.24 -6.78
C ALA A 135 4.34 -1.36 -5.84
N GLY A 136 3.03 -1.41 -5.58
CA GLY A 136 2.38 -2.44 -4.78
C GLY A 136 2.03 -2.01 -3.35
N GLU A 137 2.07 -0.71 -3.06
CA GLU A 137 1.75 -0.17 -1.74
C GLU A 137 0.24 -0.02 -1.55
N SER A 138 -0.26 -0.58 -0.45
CA SER A 138 -1.67 -0.45 -0.03
C SER A 138 -1.88 0.71 0.95
N CYS A 139 -0.81 1.22 1.55
CA CYS A 139 -0.76 2.36 2.45
C CYS A 139 0.65 2.97 2.42
N ASP A 140 0.79 4.18 2.96
CA ASP A 140 2.08 4.75 3.36
C ASP A 140 1.80 5.73 4.52
N ASP A 141 2.48 5.56 5.65
CA ASP A 141 2.34 6.45 6.82
C ASP A 141 3.61 7.27 7.12
N GLY A 142 4.51 7.35 6.14
CA GLY A 142 5.76 8.12 6.21
C GLY A 142 6.86 7.46 7.02
N ASN A 143 6.73 6.17 7.34
CA ASN A 143 7.82 5.40 7.93
C ASN A 143 7.68 3.88 7.68
N THR A 144 8.58 3.08 8.26
CA THR A 144 8.63 1.60 8.09
C THR A 144 8.53 0.86 9.43
N ILE A 145 7.93 1.49 10.43
CA ILE A 145 7.58 0.86 11.70
C ILE A 145 6.28 0.06 11.43
N SER A 146 6.10 -1.05 12.14
CA SER A 146 4.84 -1.81 12.07
C SER A 146 3.94 -1.40 13.24
N GLY A 147 2.63 -1.50 13.04
CA GLY A 147 1.64 -1.25 14.09
C GLY A 147 1.28 0.23 14.32
N ASP A 148 1.69 1.15 13.44
CA ASP A 148 1.30 2.56 13.44
C ASP A 148 0.33 2.96 12.32
N GLY A 149 -0.15 1.96 11.56
CA GLY A 149 -1.20 2.11 10.54
C GLY A 149 -0.80 1.58 9.17
N CYS A 150 0.50 1.39 8.94
CA CYS A 150 1.05 0.78 7.74
C CYS A 150 2.24 -0.10 8.12
N SER A 151 2.42 -1.28 7.52
CA SER A 151 3.61 -2.09 7.81
C SER A 151 4.85 -1.53 7.14
N ALA A 152 6.01 -2.03 7.58
CA ALA A 152 7.29 -1.94 6.88
C ALA A 152 7.29 -2.45 5.42
N LEU A 153 6.21 -3.11 4.97
CA LEU A 153 6.02 -3.58 3.60
C LEU A 153 4.92 -2.80 2.86
N CYS A 154 4.44 -1.71 3.45
CA CYS A 154 3.38 -0.86 2.94
C CYS A 154 2.09 -1.62 2.64
N VAL A 155 1.77 -2.58 3.52
CA VAL A 155 0.48 -3.24 3.59
C VAL A 155 -0.29 -2.61 4.74
N SER A 156 -1.58 -2.33 4.51
CA SER A 156 -2.43 -1.68 5.50
C SER A 156 -2.57 -2.58 6.71
N GLU A 157 -2.15 -2.12 7.89
CA GLU A 157 -2.29 -2.87 9.14
C GLU A 157 -3.70 -2.64 9.68
N ALA A 158 -4.63 -3.50 9.30
CA ALA A 158 -6.03 -3.28 9.56
C ALA A 158 -6.81 -4.59 9.54
N CYS A 159 -7.62 -4.76 10.57
CA CYS A 159 -8.51 -5.90 10.68
C CYS A 159 -9.37 -6.10 9.43
N GLY A 160 -9.35 -7.33 8.93
CA GLY A 160 -10.01 -7.77 7.72
C GLY A 160 -9.13 -7.74 6.47
N ASN A 161 -7.80 -7.61 6.60
CA ASN A 161 -6.86 -7.65 5.47
C ASN A 161 -6.33 -9.08 5.18
N SER A 162 -6.79 -10.09 5.94
CA SER A 162 -6.34 -11.48 5.88
C SER A 162 -4.88 -11.72 6.32
N VAL A 163 -4.32 -10.81 7.10
CA VAL A 163 -2.97 -10.87 7.67
C VAL A 163 -3.10 -10.53 9.16
N VAL A 164 -2.59 -11.40 10.03
CA VAL A 164 -2.62 -11.13 11.48
C VAL A 164 -1.55 -10.09 11.82
N ASP A 165 -1.98 -8.87 12.11
CA ASP A 165 -1.12 -7.72 12.40
C ASP A 165 -0.86 -7.54 13.91
N GLU A 166 0.00 -6.58 14.27
CA GLU A 166 0.33 -6.33 15.68
C GLU A 166 -0.89 -5.78 16.45
N GLY A 167 -1.44 -6.59 17.34
CA GLY A 167 -2.62 -6.27 18.14
C GLY A 167 -3.84 -7.13 17.80
N GLU A 168 -3.79 -7.88 16.71
CA GLU A 168 -4.82 -8.82 16.29
C GLU A 168 -4.53 -10.21 16.84
N SER A 169 -5.59 -10.95 17.18
CA SER A 169 -5.46 -12.36 17.59
C SER A 169 -5.66 -13.29 16.38
N CYS A 170 -6.46 -12.84 15.41
CA CYS A 170 -6.79 -13.51 14.17
C CYS A 170 -7.10 -12.45 13.09
N ASP A 171 -7.04 -12.82 11.81
CA ASP A 171 -7.57 -12.02 10.70
C ASP A 171 -7.86 -12.96 9.53
N ASP A 172 -9.14 -13.32 9.37
CA ASP A 172 -9.64 -14.17 8.28
C ASP A 172 -10.22 -13.36 7.10
N GLY A 173 -9.95 -12.05 7.04
CA GLY A 173 -10.56 -11.13 6.08
C GLY A 173 -11.96 -10.62 6.51
N GLY A 174 -12.31 -10.80 7.78
CA GLY A 174 -13.60 -10.48 8.39
C GLY A 174 -14.00 -11.55 9.42
N ALA A 175 -15.25 -11.51 9.90
CA ALA A 175 -15.74 -12.53 10.83
C ALA A 175 -15.75 -13.93 10.21
N SER A 176 -15.39 -14.92 11.03
CA SER A 176 -15.33 -16.35 10.74
C SER A 176 -15.76 -17.17 11.96
N GLU A 177 -15.79 -18.50 11.87
CA GLU A 177 -16.06 -19.35 13.04
C GLU A 177 -14.98 -19.26 14.14
N THR A 178 -13.84 -18.60 13.86
CA THR A 178 -12.70 -18.47 14.79
C THR A 178 -12.27 -17.03 15.02
N CYS A 179 -12.88 -16.07 14.33
CA CYS A 179 -12.44 -14.68 14.35
C CYS A 179 -13.63 -13.74 14.30
N ASP A 180 -13.59 -12.69 15.12
CA ASP A 180 -14.61 -11.65 15.11
C ASP A 180 -14.34 -10.56 14.08
N GLU A 181 -15.34 -9.71 13.84
CA GLU A 181 -15.19 -8.57 12.91
C GLU A 181 -14.14 -7.54 13.37
N ASP A 182 -13.74 -7.56 14.64
CA ASP A 182 -12.70 -6.70 15.21
C ASP A 182 -11.36 -7.42 15.46
N CYS A 183 -11.19 -8.61 14.86
CA CYS A 183 -9.95 -9.39 14.89
C CYS A 183 -9.54 -9.86 16.29
N THR A 184 -10.54 -9.98 17.17
CA THR A 184 -10.47 -10.80 18.37
C THR A 184 -10.91 -12.23 18.07
N GLU A 185 -10.48 -13.18 18.89
CA GLU A 185 -10.85 -14.59 18.70
C GLU A 185 -12.33 -14.77 19.06
N ALA A 186 -13.10 -15.40 18.18
CA ALA A 186 -14.52 -15.63 18.41
C ALA A 186 -14.74 -16.57 19.61
N VAL A 187 -15.11 -16.00 20.76
CA VAL A 187 -15.30 -16.75 22.00
C VAL A 187 -16.52 -16.26 22.76
N CYS A 188 -17.55 -17.11 22.81
CA CYS A 188 -18.70 -16.91 23.68
C CYS A 188 -18.36 -16.38 25.09
N GLY A 189 -18.94 -15.22 25.41
CA GLY A 189 -18.78 -14.48 26.64
C GLY A 189 -17.70 -13.39 26.59
N ASP A 190 -17.22 -13.00 25.42
CA ASP A 190 -16.26 -11.90 25.26
C ASP A 190 -16.90 -10.53 24.98
N GLY A 191 -18.23 -10.51 24.76
CA GLY A 191 -19.02 -9.32 24.48
C GLY A 191 -19.10 -8.95 23.00
N VAL A 192 -18.64 -9.81 22.10
CA VAL A 192 -18.68 -9.62 20.64
C VAL A 192 -19.48 -10.76 20.01
N ARG A 193 -20.72 -10.46 19.58
CA ARG A 193 -21.60 -11.47 18.98
C ARG A 193 -21.11 -11.92 17.60
N ASN A 194 -20.84 -13.21 17.45
CA ASN A 194 -20.45 -13.82 16.19
C ASN A 194 -21.39 -14.95 15.72
N ASP A 195 -22.29 -14.58 14.78
CA ASP A 195 -23.25 -15.51 14.17
C ASP A 195 -22.58 -16.71 13.45
N LEU A 196 -21.34 -16.54 12.97
CA LEU A 196 -20.61 -17.59 12.27
C LEU A 196 -19.98 -18.59 13.24
N ALA A 197 -19.56 -18.14 14.43
CA ALA A 197 -19.12 -19.02 15.52
C ALA A 197 -20.29 -19.74 16.21
N GLY A 198 -21.53 -19.36 15.89
CA GLY A 198 -22.75 -19.98 16.41
C GLY A 198 -23.31 -19.26 17.64
N GLU A 199 -22.94 -18.00 17.87
CA GLU A 199 -23.44 -17.19 18.96
C GLU A 199 -24.70 -16.44 18.54
N ASP A 200 -25.83 -16.77 19.19
CA ASP A 200 -27.09 -16.06 18.95
C ASP A 200 -27.09 -14.70 19.69
N CYS A 201 -26.30 -14.57 20.76
CA CYS A 201 -26.06 -13.39 21.59
C CYS A 201 -24.65 -13.44 22.21
N ASP A 202 -24.10 -12.31 22.67
CA ASP A 202 -22.89 -12.30 23.51
C ASP A 202 -22.85 -11.03 24.37
N ASP A 203 -23.37 -11.13 25.59
CA ASP A 203 -23.41 -10.01 26.55
C ASP A 203 -22.25 -10.05 27.56
N ALA A 204 -21.14 -10.72 27.21
CA ALA A 204 -20.01 -11.02 28.09
C ALA A 204 -20.38 -11.91 29.29
N GLY A 205 -21.21 -12.93 29.03
CA GLY A 205 -21.73 -13.92 29.98
C GLY A 205 -23.27 -13.90 30.07
N GLU A 206 -23.83 -14.66 31.01
CA GLU A 206 -25.30 -14.69 31.23
C GLU A 206 -25.90 -13.31 31.49
N SER A 207 -26.98 -13.01 30.77
CA SER A 207 -27.76 -11.78 30.84
C SER A 207 -29.27 -12.08 30.80
N GLU A 208 -30.11 -11.07 30.96
CA GLU A 208 -31.58 -11.21 30.84
C GLU A 208 -32.04 -11.68 29.44
N ALA A 209 -31.16 -11.64 28.44
CA ALA A 209 -31.45 -12.02 27.06
C ALA A 209 -30.49 -13.10 26.51
N CYS A 210 -29.45 -13.46 27.26
CA CYS A 210 -28.39 -14.34 26.78
C CYS A 210 -28.01 -15.38 27.83
N ASP A 211 -27.90 -16.64 27.43
CA ASP A 211 -27.42 -17.73 28.28
C ASP A 211 -25.89 -17.78 28.34
N ASP A 212 -25.37 -18.54 29.32
CA ASP A 212 -23.93 -18.72 29.52
C ASP A 212 -23.20 -19.44 28.34
N ASP A 213 -23.94 -20.07 27.41
CA ASP A 213 -23.40 -20.68 26.18
C ASP A 213 -23.79 -19.92 24.90
N CYS A 214 -24.20 -18.65 25.05
CA CYS A 214 -24.48 -17.72 23.96
C CYS A 214 -25.69 -18.08 23.09
N THR A 215 -26.64 -18.84 23.65
CA THR A 215 -28.01 -18.95 23.14
C THR A 215 -28.92 -17.87 23.73
N GLU A 216 -29.97 -17.50 23.00
CA GLU A 216 -30.97 -16.55 23.49
C GLU A 216 -31.76 -17.11 24.67
N ALA A 217 -31.73 -16.39 25.79
CA ALA A 217 -32.37 -16.81 27.05
C ALA A 217 -33.86 -17.10 26.88
N THR A 218 -34.24 -18.38 26.87
CA THR A 218 -35.62 -18.78 26.62
C THR A 218 -36.05 -19.99 27.43
N CYS A 219 -36.93 -19.76 28.40
CA CYS A 219 -37.64 -20.82 29.11
C CYS A 219 -38.09 -22.00 28.23
N GLY A 220 -37.56 -23.17 28.55
CA GLY A 220 -37.72 -24.45 27.88
C GLY A 220 -36.60 -24.83 26.90
N ASP A 221 -35.45 -24.17 26.93
CA ASP A 221 -34.29 -24.45 26.08
C ASP A 221 -33.30 -25.48 26.68
N GLY A 222 -33.47 -25.83 27.95
CA GLY A 222 -32.65 -26.77 28.69
C GLY A 222 -31.52 -26.14 29.50
N LEU A 223 -31.41 -24.81 29.50
CA LEU A 223 -30.45 -24.01 30.27
C LEU A 223 -31.21 -23.21 31.32
N VAL A 224 -30.59 -22.95 32.47
CA VAL A 224 -31.23 -22.14 33.52
C VAL A 224 -30.58 -20.78 33.52
N ASN A 225 -31.32 -19.77 33.07
CA ASN A 225 -30.88 -18.39 33.10
C ASN A 225 -31.37 -17.67 34.36
N ALA A 226 -30.53 -17.68 35.40
CA ALA A 226 -30.88 -17.06 36.69
C ALA A 226 -31.02 -15.54 36.57
N THR A 227 -30.31 -14.93 35.62
CA THR A 227 -30.36 -13.50 35.36
C THR A 227 -31.71 -13.11 34.77
N ALA A 228 -32.20 -13.83 33.76
CA ALA A 228 -33.55 -13.68 33.19
C ALA A 228 -34.70 -14.07 34.14
N GLY A 229 -34.37 -14.56 35.34
CA GLY A 229 -35.32 -14.89 36.40
C GLY A 229 -35.83 -16.33 36.38
N GLU A 230 -35.13 -17.22 35.68
CA GLU A 230 -35.43 -18.65 35.66
C GLU A 230 -34.91 -19.33 36.93
N GLU A 231 -35.78 -20.10 37.58
CA GLU A 231 -35.46 -20.89 38.76
C GLU A 231 -35.30 -22.39 38.44
N CYS A 232 -35.76 -22.81 37.26
CA CYS A 232 -35.58 -24.14 36.66
C CYS A 232 -35.71 -24.07 35.14
N ASP A 233 -35.28 -25.14 34.49
CA ASP A 233 -35.57 -25.44 33.08
C ASP A 233 -35.54 -26.96 32.88
N ASP A 234 -36.57 -27.54 32.24
CA ASP A 234 -36.65 -28.98 31.94
C ASP A 234 -36.68 -29.29 30.43
N GLY A 235 -36.21 -28.34 29.61
CA GLY A 235 -36.06 -28.45 28.16
C GLY A 235 -37.37 -28.36 27.39
N ASN A 236 -38.45 -27.87 28.04
CA ASN A 236 -39.71 -27.56 27.38
C ASN A 236 -40.57 -26.56 28.20
N THR A 237 -41.75 -26.19 27.69
CA THR A 237 -42.67 -25.23 28.34
C THR A 237 -43.99 -25.83 28.83
N VAL A 238 -44.07 -27.16 28.93
CA VAL A 238 -45.20 -27.86 29.55
C VAL A 238 -45.15 -27.62 31.06
N SER A 239 -46.30 -27.62 31.74
CA SER A 239 -46.34 -27.46 33.20
C SER A 239 -46.74 -28.78 33.85
N GLY A 240 -46.13 -29.08 35.00
CA GLY A 240 -46.38 -30.27 35.79
C GLY A 240 -45.40 -31.42 35.54
N ASP A 241 -44.35 -31.23 34.75
CA ASP A 241 -43.29 -32.19 34.46
C ASP A 241 -41.93 -31.87 35.09
N GLY A 242 -41.83 -30.76 35.81
CA GLY A 242 -40.66 -30.40 36.61
C GLY A 242 -40.49 -28.90 36.73
N CYS A 243 -40.66 -28.22 35.60
CA CYS A 243 -40.63 -26.78 35.49
C CYS A 243 -41.93 -26.25 34.86
N SER A 244 -42.42 -25.11 35.34
CA SER A 244 -43.61 -24.49 34.76
C SER A 244 -43.27 -23.70 33.50
N SER A 245 -44.27 -23.30 32.70
CA SER A 245 -44.07 -22.47 31.49
C SER A 245 -43.58 -21.04 31.78
N ALA A 246 -43.31 -20.71 33.04
CA ALA A 246 -42.74 -19.45 33.50
C ALA A 246 -41.37 -19.67 34.15
N CYS A 247 -40.77 -20.85 33.94
CA CYS A 247 -39.48 -21.28 34.48
C CYS A 247 -39.34 -21.15 36.00
N VAL A 248 -40.44 -21.42 36.69
CA VAL A 248 -40.50 -21.58 38.15
C VAL A 248 -40.75 -23.05 38.46
N PRO A 249 -40.08 -23.65 39.47
CA PRO A 249 -40.30 -25.01 39.87
C PRO A 249 -41.78 -25.27 40.07
N ASP A 250 -42.30 -26.32 39.44
CA ASP A 250 -43.65 -26.73 39.74
C ASP A 250 -43.72 -27.07 41.22
N GLY A 251 -44.61 -26.38 41.93
CA GLY A 251 -44.88 -26.60 43.35
C GLY A 251 -45.55 -27.95 43.56
N VAL A 252 -44.86 -29.05 43.30
CA VAL A 252 -45.27 -30.40 43.69
C VAL A 252 -44.87 -30.66 45.15
N ASP A 253 -45.49 -29.90 46.06
CA ASP A 253 -45.97 -30.51 47.30
C ASP A 253 -47.45 -30.85 47.10
N GLY A 254 -47.76 -32.15 46.90
CA GLY A 254 -49.12 -32.65 47.12
C GLY A 254 -49.77 -33.56 46.07
N GLY A 255 -49.02 -34.26 45.21
CA GLY A 255 -49.57 -35.30 44.33
C GLY A 255 -49.01 -36.68 44.68
N THR A 256 -49.71 -37.42 45.54
CA THR A 256 -49.52 -38.84 45.88
C THR A 256 -48.75 -39.67 44.84
N VAL A 257 -47.55 -40.13 45.20
CA VAL A 257 -47.16 -41.49 44.80
C VAL A 257 -48.21 -42.41 45.42
N ASP A 258 -49.07 -42.98 44.58
CA ASP A 258 -50.02 -43.99 45.02
C ASP A 258 -49.26 -45.13 45.68
N GLY A 259 -49.26 -45.09 47.02
CA GLY A 259 -48.96 -46.21 47.89
C GLY A 259 -50.04 -47.27 47.71
N GLY A 260 -49.95 -48.02 46.62
CA GLY A 260 -50.58 -49.32 46.45
C GLY A 260 -49.73 -50.39 47.13
N SER A 261 -49.92 -50.57 48.43
CA SER A 261 -49.29 -51.64 49.20
C SER A 261 -49.90 -53.01 48.88
N ALA A 262 -48.99 -53.96 48.62
CA ALA A 262 -49.05 -55.43 48.77
C ALA A 262 -49.66 -56.28 47.65
N ASP A 263 -48.79 -57.08 47.01
CA ASP A 263 -48.86 -58.55 47.11
C ASP A 263 -47.44 -59.14 46.93
N GLY A 264 -47.09 -60.07 47.82
CA GLY A 264 -45.75 -60.63 47.93
C GLY A 264 -45.48 -61.89 47.11
N GLY A 265 -44.20 -62.27 47.06
CA GLY A 265 -43.75 -63.66 46.94
C GLY A 265 -42.87 -63.99 45.72
N GLY A 266 -41.67 -64.53 45.99
CA GLY A 266 -40.84 -65.30 45.04
C GLY A 266 -39.49 -64.63 44.73
N LEU A 267 -38.44 -64.84 45.55
CA LEU A 267 -37.47 -65.95 45.50
C LEU A 267 -36.45 -65.87 44.33
N ALA A 268 -35.16 -65.75 44.75
CA ALA A 268 -33.90 -66.05 44.05
C ALA A 268 -33.53 -65.10 42.89
N ASP A 269 -32.27 -64.70 42.67
CA ASP A 269 -30.98 -65.34 42.94
C ASP A 269 -29.84 -64.31 42.78
N ALA A 270 -28.72 -64.57 43.45
CA ALA A 270 -27.32 -64.15 43.21
C ALA A 270 -27.04 -62.75 42.62
N GLY A 271 -26.26 -61.87 43.23
CA GLY A 271 -24.92 -62.08 43.78
C GLY A 271 -24.05 -60.84 43.47
N PRO A 272 -22.91 -60.63 44.15
CA PRO A 272 -22.49 -59.29 44.57
C PRO A 272 -21.21 -58.76 43.91
N ALA A 273 -20.96 -57.45 44.03
CA ALA A 273 -19.61 -56.91 44.19
C ALA A 273 -19.65 -55.60 44.98
N ASP A 274 -19.44 -55.76 46.29
CA ASP A 274 -18.96 -54.77 47.24
C ASP A 274 -17.50 -54.42 46.91
N ALA A 275 -17.11 -53.14 47.01
CA ALA A 275 -15.94 -52.73 47.79
C ALA A 275 -15.67 -51.23 47.61
N SER A 276 -15.98 -50.51 48.67
CA SER A 276 -15.30 -49.29 49.08
C SER A 276 -13.89 -49.62 49.59
N VAL A 277 -12.89 -48.81 49.24
CA VAL A 277 -11.59 -48.62 49.95
C VAL A 277 -10.89 -47.45 49.24
N THR A 278 -10.93 -46.24 49.80
CA THR A 278 -9.92 -45.65 50.71
C THR A 278 -8.46 -45.78 50.24
N GLY A 279 -7.86 -44.62 49.95
CA GLY A 279 -6.43 -44.38 50.21
C GLY A 279 -5.49 -44.45 49.00
N ARG A 280 -5.02 -43.28 48.55
CA ARG A 280 -3.64 -43.13 48.09
C ARG A 280 -3.01 -41.85 48.66
N PRO A 281 -1.92 -41.97 49.44
CA PRO A 281 -1.07 -40.86 49.83
C PRO A 281 0.12 -40.68 48.88
N SER A 282 0.69 -39.47 48.91
CA SER A 282 2.12 -39.12 48.81
C SER A 282 3.04 -39.84 47.81
N GLY A 283 3.60 -39.04 46.90
CA GLY A 283 5.05 -38.79 46.92
C GLY A 283 5.90 -39.32 45.75
N SER A 284 6.86 -38.47 45.36
CA SER A 284 8.04 -38.72 44.50
C SER A 284 7.73 -38.83 43.01
N GLY A 285 8.19 -37.93 42.13
CA GLY A 285 9.50 -37.29 42.08
C GLY A 285 10.34 -38.02 41.04
N CYS A 286 10.49 -37.44 39.85
CA CYS A 286 11.59 -37.71 38.93
C CYS A 286 11.83 -36.49 38.04
N SER A 287 12.92 -35.79 38.36
CA SER A 287 13.61 -34.86 37.48
C SER A 287 14.21 -35.60 36.29
N CYS A 288 14.17 -35.00 35.11
CA CYS A 288 15.17 -35.21 34.07
C CYS A 288 15.60 -33.85 33.51
N SER A 289 16.71 -33.38 34.06
CA SER A 289 17.57 -32.38 33.43
C SER A 289 18.45 -33.08 32.39
N VAL A 290 18.36 -32.63 31.14
CA VAL A 290 19.42 -32.67 30.13
C VAL A 290 19.16 -31.44 29.25
N GLY A 291 20.06 -30.50 29.01
CA GLY A 291 21.51 -30.55 29.14
C GLY A 291 22.19 -30.29 27.81
N ALA A 292 21.97 -29.09 27.24
CA ALA A 292 22.88 -28.35 26.33
C ALA A 292 23.08 -28.87 24.87
N PRO A 293 23.67 -28.06 23.95
CA PRO A 293 24.13 -26.67 24.09
C PRO A 293 23.62 -25.69 23.02
N ARG A 294 23.80 -24.42 23.38
CA ARG A 294 23.69 -23.20 22.58
C ARG A 294 24.71 -23.23 21.44
N ALA A 295 24.26 -23.09 20.19
CA ALA A 295 25.13 -22.73 19.08
C ALA A 295 25.37 -21.21 19.14
N SER A 296 26.51 -20.84 19.73
CA SER A 296 27.08 -19.50 19.61
C SER A 296 27.66 -19.36 18.20
N LEU A 297 27.03 -18.55 17.34
CA LEU A 297 27.67 -18.06 16.12
C LEU A 297 28.41 -16.77 16.49
N ALA A 298 29.71 -16.91 16.76
CA ALA A 298 30.63 -15.80 16.80
C ALA A 298 30.88 -15.27 15.37
N PRO A 299 31.09 -13.96 15.18
CA PRO A 299 31.34 -13.37 13.87
C PRO A 299 32.75 -13.74 13.40
N LEU A 300 32.84 -14.32 12.20
CA LEU A 300 34.10 -14.46 11.48
C LEU A 300 34.55 -13.08 11.00
N GLY A 301 35.46 -12.47 11.74
CA GLY A 301 36.32 -11.43 11.21
C GLY A 301 37.46 -12.02 10.38
N LEU A 302 37.70 -11.45 9.19
CA LEU A 302 38.97 -11.23 8.48
C LEU A 302 38.70 -11.12 6.94
N PRO A 303 39.48 -10.37 6.16
CA PRO A 303 40.20 -9.12 6.44
C PRO A 303 39.87 -8.00 5.42
N LEU A 304 40.10 -6.75 5.81
CA LEU A 304 40.40 -5.66 4.87
C LEU A 304 41.54 -6.11 3.93
N GLY A 305 41.32 -6.01 2.61
CA GLY A 305 42.43 -6.01 1.65
C GLY A 305 42.07 -6.51 0.27
N LEU A 306 41.43 -5.67 -0.55
CA LEU A 306 41.65 -5.60 -2.01
C LEU A 306 40.88 -4.41 -2.62
N PHE A 307 41.13 -3.21 -2.07
CA PHE A 307 41.07 -2.00 -2.87
C PHE A 307 42.30 -2.01 -3.80
N LEU A 308 42.11 -1.58 -5.06
CA LEU A 308 43.12 -1.45 -6.14
C LEU A 308 43.34 -2.71 -6.98
N LEU A 309 42.44 -2.99 -7.95
CA LEU A 309 42.85 -3.51 -9.27
C LEU A 309 41.76 -3.49 -10.38
N TRP A 310 40.64 -2.78 -10.21
CA TRP A 310 39.60 -2.74 -11.26
C TRP A 310 39.54 -1.45 -12.11
N VAL A 311 40.34 -0.42 -11.80
CA VAL A 311 40.33 0.85 -12.56
C VAL A 311 41.27 0.84 -13.80
N ALA A 312 42.08 -0.20 -14.01
CA ALA A 312 43.10 -0.20 -15.06
C ALA A 312 42.73 -0.95 -16.37
N ARG A 313 41.50 -1.48 -16.53
CA ARG A 313 41.14 -2.29 -17.71
C ARG A 313 40.06 -1.74 -18.65
N ARG A 314 39.52 -0.54 -18.40
CA ARG A 314 38.57 0.12 -19.34
C ARG A 314 39.16 1.16 -20.29
N ARG A 315 40.45 1.54 -20.17
CA ARG A 315 41.10 2.52 -21.08
C ARG A 315 41.84 1.93 -22.30
N ARG A 316 41.47 0.74 -22.80
CA ARG A 316 42.06 0.16 -24.04
C ARG A 316 41.03 -0.35 -25.06
N ARG A 317 39.83 0.24 -25.10
CA ARG A 317 38.85 0.01 -26.17
C ARG A 317 38.19 1.31 -26.67
N ALA A 318 38.98 2.38 -26.74
CA ALA A 318 38.61 3.62 -27.43
C ALA A 318 39.86 4.19 -28.12
N ALA A 319 40.43 3.40 -29.04
CA ALA A 319 41.45 3.81 -30.01
C ALA A 319 41.71 2.62 -30.95
N ARG A 320 40.73 2.34 -31.82
CA ARG A 320 40.90 1.67 -33.11
C ARG A 320 39.69 1.95 -33.97
#